data_AF-A0A9X2BDN1-F1
#
_entry.id   AF-A0A9X2BDN1-F1
#
_cell.length_a   1.000
_cell.length_b   1.000
_cell.length_c   1.000
_cell.angle_alpha   90.00
_cell.angle_beta   90.00
_cell.angle_gamma   90.00
#
_symmetry.space_group_name_H-M   'P 1'
#
loop_
_entity.id
_entity.type
_entity.pdbx_description
1 polymer ?
#
loop_
_entity_poly.entity_id
_entity_poly.type
_entity_poly.pdbx_seq_one_letter_code
_entity_poly.pdbx_strand_id
1 'polypeptide(L)'
;MRDFLSTIIITFFIAFGVILGGAIIGGLASFLVGKAPLMETVDLAKKLKIWAIVAAMGGTFDTITNFERSFLNGATYEIVKQLVIIFIAMAGANTAMLLLQWLTQENLN
;
A
#
# COMPACT_ATOMS: atom_id res chain seq x y z
N MET A 1 12.67 18.50 -9.49
CA MET A 1 13.24 17.60 -8.45
C MET A 1 12.50 17.72 -7.10
N ARG A 2 12.14 18.93 -6.62
CA ARG A 2 11.26 19.09 -5.44
C ARG A 2 9.88 18.43 -5.59
N ASP A 3 9.31 18.46 -6.79
CA ASP A 3 8.00 17.83 -7.04
C ASP A 3 8.07 16.31 -6.91
N PHE A 4 9.18 15.71 -7.40
CA PHE A 4 9.37 14.26 -7.32
C PHE A 4 9.57 13.78 -5.88
N LEU A 5 10.33 14.51 -5.07
CA LEU A 5 10.49 14.21 -3.65
C LEU A 5 9.15 14.31 -2.90
N SER A 6 8.33 15.30 -3.25
CA SER A 6 6.98 15.47 -2.72
C SER A 6 6.08 14.29 -3.11
N THR A 7 6.13 13.85 -4.37
CA THR A 7 5.42 12.65 -4.84
C THR A 7 5.83 11.41 -4.05
N ILE A 8 7.13 11.20 -3.81
CA ILE A 8 7.64 10.08 -3.04
C ILE A 8 7.02 10.06 -1.63
N ILE A 9 7.10 11.19 -0.93
CA ILE A 9 6.57 11.30 0.44
C ILE A 9 5.06 11.04 0.44
N ILE A 10 4.31 11.68 -0.46
CA ILE A 10 2.86 11.50 -0.58
C ILE A 10 2.51 10.03 -0.88
N THR A 11 3.20 9.40 -1.83
CA THR A 11 3.00 7.99 -2.20
C THR A 11 3.20 7.07 -1.01
N PHE A 12 4.25 7.31 -0.22
CA PHE A 12 4.53 6.55 0.99
C PHE A 12 3.36 6.65 1.99
N PHE A 13 2.91 7.87 2.29
CA PHE A 13 1.84 8.12 3.25
C PHE A 13 0.48 7.63 2.77
N ILE A 14 0.18 7.69 1.47
CA ILE A 14 -1.06 7.12 0.92
C ILE A 14 -1.08 5.60 1.12
N ALA A 15 -0.03 4.89 0.69
CA ALA A 15 0.02 3.43 0.83
C ALA A 15 -0.03 2.99 2.31
N PHE A 16 0.68 3.72 3.17
CA PHE A 16 0.67 3.53 4.62
C PHE A 16 -0.75 3.73 5.21
N GLY A 17 -1.41 4.83 4.85
CA GLY A 17 -2.75 5.17 5.33
C GLY A 17 -3.83 4.20 4.88
N VAL A 18 -3.77 3.72 3.64
CA VAL A 18 -4.74 2.73 3.10
C VAL A 18 -4.69 1.44 3.90
N ILE A 19 -3.50 0.93 4.23
CA ILE A 19 -3.38 -0.30 5.02
C ILE A 19 -3.82 -0.06 6.46
N LEU A 20 -3.35 1.00 7.12
CA LEU A 20 -3.74 1.25 8.51
C LEU A 20 -5.23 1.50 8.65
N GLY A 21 -5.81 2.38 7.83
CA GLY A 21 -7.22 2.70 7.89
C GLY A 21 -8.10 1.50 7.59
N GLY A 22 -7.82 0.79 6.48
CA GLY A 22 -8.61 -0.37 6.07
C GLY A 22 -8.52 -1.53 7.05
N ALA A 23 -7.32 -1.79 7.58
CA ALA A 23 -7.12 -2.86 8.57
C ALA A 23 -7.76 -2.54 9.92
N ILE A 24 -7.56 -1.33 10.46
CA ILE A 24 -8.12 -0.95 11.78
C ILE A 24 -9.64 -0.90 11.74
N ILE A 25 -10.22 -0.24 10.73
CA ILE A 25 -11.68 -0.16 10.59
C ILE A 25 -12.27 -1.53 10.27
N GLY A 26 -11.61 -2.35 9.44
CA GLY A 26 -12.02 -3.72 9.17
C GLY A 26 -11.93 -4.63 10.41
N GLY A 27 -10.92 -4.44 11.25
CA GLY A 27 -10.79 -5.11 12.55
C GLY A 27 -11.92 -4.75 13.51
N LEU A 28 -12.32 -3.47 13.56
CA LEU A 28 -13.50 -3.03 14.31
C LEU A 28 -14.79 -3.66 13.77
N ALA A 29 -14.94 -3.76 12.45
CA ALA A 29 -16.09 -4.44 11.84
C ALA A 29 -16.10 -5.94 12.20
N SER A 30 -14.93 -6.59 12.22
CA SER A 30 -14.79 -7.99 12.66
C SER A 30 -15.26 -8.21 14.10
N PHE A 31 -14.94 -7.27 15.00
CA PHE A 31 -15.44 -7.29 16.38
C PHE A 31 -16.97 -7.23 16.45
N LEU A 32 -17.61 -6.36 15.65
CA LEU A 32 -19.07 -6.24 15.59
C LEU A 32 -19.77 -7.50 15.07
N VAL A 33 -19.09 -8.28 14.23
CA VAL A 33 -19.62 -9.53 13.64
C VAL A 33 -19.28 -10.76 14.50
N GLY A 34 -18.58 -10.59 15.63
CA GLY A 34 -18.24 -11.68 16.55
C GLY A 34 -17.06 -12.56 16.10
N LYS A 35 -16.22 -12.06 15.18
CA LYS A 35 -14.98 -12.70 14.75
C LYS A 35 -13.79 -12.22 15.59
N ALA A 36 -12.66 -12.92 15.51
CA ALA A 36 -11.42 -12.51 16.19
C ALA A 36 -10.86 -11.22 15.54
N PRO A 37 -10.93 -10.05 16.21
CA PRO A 37 -10.62 -8.78 15.57
C PRO A 37 -9.12 -8.62 15.27
N LEU A 38 -8.25 -9.17 16.12
CA LEU A 38 -6.79 -9.07 15.98
C LEU A 38 -6.27 -9.81 14.74
N MET A 39 -6.71 -11.06 14.55
CA MET A 39 -6.31 -11.90 13.42
C MET A 39 -6.85 -11.34 12.08
N GLU A 40 -8.13 -10.94 12.06
CA GLU A 40 -8.75 -10.37 10.87
C GLU A 40 -8.13 -9.02 10.48
N THR A 41 -7.68 -8.21 11.44
CA THR A 41 -6.95 -6.95 11.16
C THR A 41 -5.70 -7.19 10.32
N VAL A 42 -4.88 -8.18 10.70
CA VAL A 42 -3.62 -8.48 9.99
C VAL A 42 -3.89 -9.17 8.65
N ASP A 43 -4.89 -10.04 8.58
CA ASP A 43 -5.26 -10.68 7.31
C ASP A 43 -5.82 -9.67 6.30
N LEU A 44 -6.64 -8.72 6.75
CA LEU A 44 -7.09 -7.60 5.93
C LEU A 44 -5.92 -6.72 5.48
N ALA A 45 -4.99 -6.41 6.36
CA ALA A 45 -3.78 -5.65 6.01
C ALA A 45 -2.96 -6.33 4.89
N LYS A 46 -2.85 -7.67 4.92
CA LYS A 46 -2.18 -8.46 3.86
C LYS A 46 -2.92 -8.34 2.53
N LYS A 47 -4.26 -8.47 2.54
CA LYS A 47 -5.09 -8.35 1.33
C LYS A 47 -5.06 -6.94 0.73
N LEU A 48 -4.96 -5.92 1.59
CA LEU A 48 -4.91 -4.51 1.18
C LEU A 48 -3.56 -4.08 0.60
N LYS A 49 -2.47 -4.87 0.73
CA LYS A 49 -1.14 -4.47 0.25
C LYS A 49 -1.12 -4.06 -1.23
N ILE A 50 -1.70 -4.87 -2.11
CA ILE A 50 -1.72 -4.56 -3.55
C ILE A 50 -2.59 -3.32 -3.80
N TRP A 51 -3.77 -3.25 -3.17
CA TRP A 51 -4.68 -2.12 -3.30
C TRP A 51 -4.09 -0.80 -2.80
N ALA A 52 -3.26 -0.83 -1.76
CA ALA A 52 -2.54 0.34 -1.27
C ALA A 52 -1.52 0.88 -2.28
N ILE A 53 -0.85 -0.01 -3.01
CA ILE A 53 0.05 0.38 -4.11
C ILE A 53 -0.76 1.00 -5.26
N VAL A 54 -1.89 0.39 -5.64
CA VAL A 54 -2.77 0.95 -6.68
C VAL A 54 -3.30 2.33 -6.28
N ALA A 55 -3.76 2.48 -5.03
CA ALA A 55 -4.25 3.75 -4.49
C ALA A 55 -3.17 4.84 -4.53
N ALA A 56 -1.94 4.51 -4.16
CA ALA A 56 -0.82 5.45 -4.17
C ALA A 56 -0.43 5.91 -5.58
N MET A 57 -0.73 5.11 -6.61
CA MET A 57 -0.49 5.46 -8.01
C MET A 57 -1.64 6.22 -8.69
N GLY A 58 -2.80 6.39 -8.03
CA GLY A 58 -3.98 7.05 -8.60
C GLY A 58 -5.27 6.23 -8.57
N GLY A 59 -5.26 5.06 -7.94
CA GLY A 59 -6.46 4.31 -7.56
C GLY A 59 -7.13 3.49 -8.68
N THR A 60 -6.61 3.53 -9.91
CA THR A 60 -7.19 2.80 -11.07
C THR A 60 -6.16 1.88 -11.71
N PHE A 61 -6.60 0.69 -12.13
CA PHE A 61 -5.81 -0.26 -12.93
C PHE A 61 -5.28 0.37 -14.22
N ASP A 62 -5.95 1.40 -14.76
CA ASP A 62 -5.50 2.14 -15.94
C ASP A 62 -4.11 2.77 -15.77
N THR A 63 -3.74 3.15 -14.54
CA THR A 63 -2.40 3.66 -14.26
C THR A 63 -1.33 2.58 -14.43
N ILE A 64 -1.66 1.31 -14.13
CA ILE A 64 -0.79 0.14 -14.33
C ILE A 64 -0.73 -0.22 -15.82
N THR A 65 -1.85 -0.19 -16.55
CA THR A 65 -1.85 -0.49 -17.99
C THR A 65 -1.11 0.58 -18.80
N ASN A 66 -1.20 1.85 -18.39
CA ASN A 66 -0.42 2.93 -18.98
C ASN A 66 1.07 2.83 -18.63
N PHE A 67 1.43 2.30 -17.46
CA PHE A 67 2.80 1.89 -17.13
C PHE A 67 3.30 0.81 -18.11
N GLU A 68 2.51 -0.23 -18.37
CA GLU A 68 2.87 -1.32 -19.28
C GLU A 68 3.07 -0.81 -20.73
N ARG A 69 2.22 0.09 -21.19
CA ARG A 69 2.38 0.74 -22.51
C ARG A 69 3.61 1.65 -22.57
N SER A 70 3.87 2.40 -21.51
CA SER A 70 5.09 3.24 -21.41
C SER A 70 6.37 2.40 -21.37
N PHE A 71 6.31 1.21 -20.76
CA PHE A 71 7.38 0.23 -20.76
C PHE A 71 7.71 -0.28 -22.16
N LEU A 72 6.68 -0.60 -22.96
CA LEU A 72 6.84 -1.07 -24.34
C LEU A 72 7.32 0.03 -25.31
N ASN A 73 7.03 1.30 -25.03
CA ASN A 73 7.42 2.43 -25.87
C ASN A 73 8.87 2.93 -25.67
N GLY A 74 9.66 2.28 -24.79
CA GLY A 74 11.11 2.50 -24.70
C GLY A 74 11.57 3.78 -23.98
N ALA A 75 10.70 4.44 -23.21
CA ALA A 75 11.07 5.60 -22.39
C ALA A 75 11.75 5.15 -21.08
N THR A 76 13.00 4.67 -21.16
CA THR A 76 13.76 4.07 -20.04
C THR A 76 13.79 4.94 -18.78
N TYR A 77 13.83 6.27 -18.93
CA TYR A 77 13.85 7.20 -17.80
C TYR A 77 12.54 7.20 -16.98
N GLU A 78 11.38 7.18 -17.64
CA GLU A 78 10.07 7.20 -16.97
C GLU A 78 9.78 5.86 -16.26
N ILE A 79 10.23 4.76 -16.85
CA ILE A 79 10.11 3.42 -16.26
C ILE A 79 10.85 3.36 -14.91
N VAL A 80 12.10 3.83 -14.88
CA VAL A 80 12.90 3.85 -13.64
C VAL A 80 12.21 4.68 -12.57
N LYS A 81 11.65 5.83 -12.95
CA LYS A 81 10.91 6.72 -12.04
C LYS A 81 9.66 6.04 -11.47
N GLN A 82 8.90 5.32 -12.29
CA GLN A 82 7.73 4.57 -11.82
C GLN A 82 8.11 3.39 -10.92
N LEU A 83 9.21 2.68 -11.23
CA LEU A 83 9.72 1.64 -10.34
C LEU A 83 10.07 2.22 -8.96
N VAL A 84 10.74 3.38 -8.91
CA VAL A 84 11.03 4.07 -7.64
C VAL A 84 9.74 4.37 -6.87
N ILE A 85 8.70 4.88 -7.53
CA ILE A 85 7.40 5.15 -6.89
C ILE A 85 6.78 3.86 -6.32
N ILE A 86 6.80 2.76 -7.08
CA ILE A 86 6.30 1.46 -6.61
C ILE A 86 7.08 0.99 -5.39
N PHE A 87 8.41 1.09 -5.40
CA PHE A 87 9.25 0.74 -4.25
C PHE A 87 8.90 1.56 -3.01
N ILE A 88 8.63 2.85 -3.18
CA ILE A 88 8.23 3.73 -2.08
C ILE A 88 6.83 3.39 -1.55
N ALA A 89 5.87 3.09 -2.44
CA ALA A 89 4.55 2.61 -2.05
C ALA A 89 4.64 1.29 -1.26
N MET A 90 5.47 0.36 -1.74
CA MET A 90 5.75 -0.90 -1.06
C MET A 90 6.40 -0.68 0.31
N ALA A 91 7.33 0.28 0.43
CA ALA A 91 7.94 0.63 1.70
C ALA A 91 6.88 1.13 2.70
N GLY A 92 6.02 2.08 2.29
CA GLY A 92 4.92 2.58 3.14
C GLY A 92 3.95 1.48 3.55
N ALA A 93 3.58 0.62 2.60
CA ALA A 93 2.73 -0.53 2.86
C ALA A 93 3.36 -1.53 3.85
N ASN A 94 4.67 -1.79 3.73
CA ASN A 94 5.36 -2.71 4.61
C ASN A 94 5.53 -2.12 6.02
N THR A 95 5.81 -0.82 6.13
CA THR A 95 5.88 -0.13 7.42
C THR A 95 4.52 -0.15 8.14
N ALA A 96 3.41 0.07 7.42
CA ALA A 96 2.07 -0.04 7.99
C ALA A 96 1.77 -1.46 8.51
N MET A 97 2.14 -2.48 7.73
CA MET A 97 1.98 -3.88 8.15
C MET A 97 2.79 -4.21 9.39
N LEU A 98 4.06 -3.80 9.45
CA LEU A 98 4.91 -4.01 10.63
C LEU A 98 4.34 -3.32 11.87
N LEU A 99 3.82 -2.10 11.71
CA LEU A 99 3.18 -1.36 12.79
C LEU A 99 1.92 -2.07 13.29
N LEU A 100 1.09 -2.60 12.37
CA LEU A 100 -0.09 -3.38 12.73
C LEU A 100 0.29 -4.68 13.44
N GLN A 101 1.28 -5.43 12.95
CA GLN A 101 1.76 -6.65 13.58
C GLN A 101 2.28 -6.38 15.00
N TRP A 102 3.01 -5.28 15.17
CA TRP A 102 3.49 -4.86 16.49
C TRP A 102 2.32 -4.48 17.42
N LEU A 103 1.30 -3.79 16.90
CA LEU A 103 0.12 -3.41 17.68
C LEU A 103 -0.75 -4.61 18.06
N THR A 104 -0.93 -5.58 17.16
CA THR A 104 -1.72 -6.78 17.42
C THR A 104 -0.95 -7.86 18.17
N GLN A 105 0.37 -7.69 18.35
CA GLN A 105 1.29 -8.68 18.91
C GLN A 105 1.19 -10.05 18.20
N GLU A 106 0.66 -10.06 16.98
CA GLU A 106 0.54 -11.26 16.16
C GLU A 106 1.93 -11.58 15.57
N ASN A 107 2.81 -12.07 16.45
CA ASN A 107 4.06 -12.68 16.07
C ASN A 107 3.71 -14.01 15.41
N LEU A 108 3.58 -13.98 14.09
CA LEU A 108 3.60 -15.18 13.25
C LEU A 108 4.98 -15.83 13.42
N ASN A 109 5.10 -16.70 14.43
CA ASN A 109 6.09 -17.78 14.40
C ASN A 109 5.68 -18.80 13.33
#